data_AF-A0A965CXK4-F1
#
_entry.id   AF-A0A965CXK4-F1
#
_cell.length_a   1.000
_cell.length_b   1.000
_cell.length_c   1.000
_cell.angle_alpha   90.00
_cell.angle_beta   90.00
_cell.angle_gamma   90.00
#
_symmetry.space_group_name_H-M   'P 1'
#
loop_
_entity.id
_entity.type
_entity.pdbx_description
1 polymer ?
#
loop_
_entity_poly.entity_id
_entity_poly.type
_entity_poly.pdbx_seq_one_letter_code
_entity_poly.pdbx_strand_id
1 'polypeptide(L)' 'MEIRINRYKQESIEMAGKAKVVLTDYVWDSLDVEKKTLAGLADLVPLQTKKPEEFIAEAADCDALLNTYAGPITADVM' A
#
# COMPACT_ATOMS: atom_id res chain seq x y z
N MET A 1 -35.82 -22.23 -8.67
CA MET A 1 -34.77 -21.28 -9.04
C MET A 1 -34.51 -20.41 -7.82
N GLU A 2 -33.57 -20.83 -6.96
CA GLU A 2 -33.23 -20.10 -5.73
C GLU A 2 -31.92 -19.34 -5.96
N ILE A 3 -31.98 -18.03 -5.78
CA ILE A 3 -30.80 -17.16 -5.81
C ILE A 3 -30.18 -17.23 -4.40
N ARG A 4 -29.11 -18.01 -4.25
CA ARG A 4 -28.28 -17.99 -3.03
C ARG A 4 -27.46 -16.70 -3.01
N ILE A 5 -27.95 -15.69 -2.30
CA ILE A 5 -27.17 -14.50 -1.97
C ILE A 5 -26.21 -14.90 -0.85
N ASN A 6 -24.93 -15.08 -1.18
CA ASN A 6 -23.88 -15.40 -0.21
C ASN A 6 -23.65 -14.15 0.66
N ARG A 7 -24.27 -14.13 1.85
CA ARG A 7 -24.13 -13.06 2.84
C ARG A 7 -22.77 -13.26 3.51
N TYR A 8 -21.74 -12.54 3.05
CA TYR A 8 -20.42 -12.56 3.68
C TYR A 8 -20.58 -12.27 5.18
N LYS A 9 -20.13 -13.24 5.98
CA LYS A 9 -20.08 -13.14 7.44
C LYS A 9 -19.28 -11.90 7.79
N GLN A 10 -19.92 -11.01 8.55
CA GLN A 10 -19.27 -9.87 9.19
C GLN A 10 -18.50 -10.43 10.39
N GLU A 11 -17.32 -10.99 10.13
CA GLU A 11 -16.36 -11.24 11.20
C GLU A 11 -15.84 -9.88 11.68
N SER A 12 -15.95 -9.63 12.97
CA SER A 12 -15.35 -8.49 13.63
C SER A 12 -13.84 -8.55 13.40
N ILE A 13 -13.36 -7.74 12.46
CA ILE A 13 -11.94 -7.49 12.27
C ILE A 13 -11.49 -6.82 13.57
N GLU A 14 -10.85 -7.60 14.46
CA GLU A 14 -9.99 -7.04 15.49
C GLU A 14 -9.10 -6.03 14.78
N MET A 15 -9.16 -4.76 15.16
CA MET A 15 -8.43 -3.69 14.47
C MET A 15 -6.92 -3.93 14.63
N ALA A 16 -6.37 -4.79 13.77
CA ALA A 16 -4.97 -4.72 13.38
C ALA A 16 -4.74 -3.24 13.04
N GLY A 17 -3.67 -2.66 13.61
CA GLY A 17 -3.34 -1.27 13.36
C GLY A 17 -3.33 -0.96 11.86
N LYS A 18 -3.45 0.32 11.50
CA LYS A 18 -3.38 0.72 10.10
C LYS A 18 -2.12 0.12 9.44
N ALA A 19 -2.28 -0.42 8.24
CA ALA A 19 -1.18 -0.98 7.48
C ALA A 19 -0.16 0.12 7.11
N LYS A 20 1.14 -0.15 7.24
CA LYS A 20 2.19 0.72 6.68
C LYS A 20 2.28 0.47 5.18
N VAL A 21 1.94 1.48 4.38
CA VAL A 21 1.99 1.39 2.91
C VAL A 21 3.01 2.38 2.38
N VAL A 22 4.06 1.87 1.75
CA VAL A 22 5.12 2.72 1.16
C VAL A 22 4.83 2.93 -0.32
N LEU A 23 4.79 4.20 -0.74
CA LEU A 23 4.74 4.56 -2.15
C LEU A 23 6.15 4.91 -2.58
N THR A 24 6.70 4.19 -3.55
CA THR A 24 8.15 4.24 -3.82
C THR A 24 8.56 5.40 -4.73
N ASP A 25 8.01 5.48 -5.93
CA ASP A 25 8.49 6.33 -7.03
C ASP A 25 7.36 7.17 -7.65
N TYR A 26 6.43 7.69 -6.84
CA TYR A 26 5.31 8.45 -7.39
C TYR A 26 5.77 9.76 -8.06
N VAL A 27 5.14 10.13 -9.17
CA VAL A 27 5.58 11.26 -10.03
C VAL A 27 4.52 12.36 -10.21
N TRP A 28 3.41 12.27 -9.49
CA TRP A 28 2.29 13.19 -9.61
C TRP A 28 2.27 14.24 -8.49
N ASP A 29 1.54 15.33 -8.70
CA ASP A 29 1.51 16.50 -7.80
C ASP A 29 0.74 16.27 -6.49
N SER A 30 -0.17 15.29 -6.44
CA SER A 30 -1.02 15.04 -5.27
C SER A 30 -1.39 13.57 -5.07
N LEU A 31 -1.31 13.13 -3.81
CA LEU A 31 -1.70 11.79 -3.34
C LEU A 31 -3.14 11.71 -2.80
N ASP A 32 -4.00 12.64 -3.20
CA ASP A 32 -5.35 12.72 -2.65
C ASP A 32 -6.19 11.47 -2.94
N VAL A 33 -5.97 10.82 -4.09
CA VAL A 33 -6.69 9.60 -4.45
C VAL A 33 -6.31 8.46 -3.51
N GLU A 34 -5.02 8.23 -3.30
CA GLU A 34 -4.49 7.18 -2.42
C GLU A 34 -4.88 7.44 -0.96
N LYS A 35 -4.73 8.69 -0.50
CA LYS A 35 -5.11 9.10 0.86
C LYS A 35 -6.59 8.90 1.13
N LYS A 36 -7.46 9.26 0.18
CA LYS A 36 -8.92 9.07 0.33
C LYS A 36 -9.30 7.60 0.26
N THR A 37 -8.68 6.84 -0.63
CA THR A 37 -8.99 5.43 -0.87
C THR A 37 -8.57 4.56 0.33
N LEU A 38 -7.42 4.86 0.94
CA LEU A 38 -6.86 4.10 2.05
C LEU A 38 -7.11 4.75 3.42
N ALA A 39 -8.00 5.75 3.47
CA ALA A 39 -8.35 6.44 4.69
C ALA A 39 -8.86 5.46 5.76
N GLY A 40 -8.21 5.46 6.92
CA GLY A 40 -8.56 4.59 8.04
C GLY A 40 -8.07 3.14 7.93
N LEU A 41 -7.49 2.75 6.78
CA LEU A 41 -6.93 1.43 6.54
C LEU A 41 -5.40 1.41 6.60
N ALA A 42 -4.75 2.49 6.13
CA ALA A 42 -3.31 2.56 6.03
C ALA A 42 -2.74 3.92 6.47
N ASP A 43 -1.49 3.89 6.90
CA ASP A 43 -0.62 5.06 6.99
C ASP A 43 0.33 5.03 5.80
N LEU A 44 0.27 6.08 4.98
CA LEU A 44 1.03 6.17 3.74
C LEU A 44 2.39 6.82 3.99
N VAL A 45 3.46 6.17 3.50
CA VAL A 45 4.84 6.69 3.48
C VAL A 45 5.21 7.02 2.03
N PRO A 46 5.01 8.26 1.59
CA PRO A 46 5.25 8.63 0.20
C PRO A 46 6.71 9.01 -0.04
N LEU A 47 7.33 8.36 -1.03
CA LEU A 47 8.67 8.61 -1.50
C LEU A 47 8.64 8.91 -3.00
N GLN A 48 9.59 9.72 -3.47
CA GLN A 48 9.83 9.97 -4.90
C GLN A 48 11.24 9.48 -5.24
N THR A 49 11.52 8.24 -4.85
CA THR A 49 12.86 7.67 -5.00
C THR A 49 13.17 7.37 -6.46
N LYS A 50 14.47 7.46 -6.80
CA LYS A 50 15.01 6.99 -8.09
C LYS A 50 15.93 5.78 -7.93
N LYS A 51 16.16 5.33 -6.69
CA LYS A 51 17.19 4.34 -6.37
C LYS A 51 16.75 3.42 -5.23
N PRO A 52 17.04 2.12 -5.30
CA PRO A 52 16.57 1.19 -4.28
C PRO A 52 16.99 1.54 -2.84
N GLU A 53 18.21 2.04 -2.67
CA GLU A 53 18.79 2.32 -1.35
C GLU A 53 18.04 3.42 -0.58
N GLU A 54 17.25 4.23 -1.27
CA GLU A 54 16.50 5.34 -0.68
C GLU A 54 15.13 4.88 -0.10
N PHE A 55 14.65 3.68 -0.42
CA PHE A 55 13.35 3.18 0.06
C PHE A 55 13.41 1.86 0.84
N ILE A 56 14.51 1.10 0.75
CA ILE A 56 14.67 -0.20 1.45
C ILE A 56 14.39 -0.10 2.95
N ALA A 57 14.84 0.97 3.62
CA ALA A 57 14.60 1.14 5.05
C ALA A 57 13.12 1.26 5.40
N GLU A 58 12.33 1.93 4.55
CA GLU A 58 10.89 2.06 4.75
C GLU A 58 10.13 0.80 4.32
N ALA A 59 10.65 0.08 3.33
CA ALA A 59 10.04 -1.15 2.82
C ALA A 59 10.26 -2.36 3.74
N ALA A 60 11.31 -2.37 4.55
CA ALA A 60 11.70 -3.52 5.38
C ALA A 60 10.63 -3.97 6.39
N ASP A 61 9.80 -3.03 6.86
CA ASP A 61 8.73 -3.24 7.82
C ASP A 61 7.35 -2.82 7.27
N CYS A 62 7.22 -2.65 5.95
CA CYS A 62 5.94 -2.29 5.35
C CYS A 62 5.02 -3.50 5.19
N ASP A 63 3.72 -3.25 5.26
CA ASP A 63 2.69 -4.26 4.97
C ASP A 63 2.36 -4.33 3.48
N ALA A 64 2.59 -3.23 2.74
CA ALA A 64 2.43 -3.19 1.29
C ALA A 64 3.28 -2.10 0.62
N LEU A 65 3.57 -2.33 -0.66
CA LEU A 65 4.21 -1.36 -1.56
C LEU A 65 3.25 -0.93 -2.67
N LEU A 66 3.29 0.36 -3.02
CA LEU A 66 2.71 0.90 -4.25
C LEU A 66 3.85 1.48 -5.09
N ASN A 67 4.01 0.97 -6.32
CA ASN A 67 5.03 1.41 -7.26
C ASN A 67 4.38 1.90 -8.56
N THR A 68 5.06 2.83 -9.23
CA THR A 68 4.62 3.42 -10.51
C THR A 68 5.33 2.76 -11.68
N TYR A 69 6.67 2.83 -11.72
CA TYR A 69 7.45 2.40 -12.90
C TYR A 69 8.35 1.20 -12.64
N ALA A 70 8.37 0.68 -11.40
CA ALA A 70 9.23 -0.42 -10.95
C ALA A 70 10.74 -0.09 -10.91
N GLY A 71 11.13 1.16 -11.17
CA GLY A 71 12.52 1.62 -11.17
C GLY A 71 13.34 1.28 -9.91
N PRO A 72 12.75 1.21 -8.70
CA PRO A 72 13.47 0.81 -7.50
C PRO A 72 13.27 -0.66 -7.07
N ILE A 73 12.37 -1.43 -7.70
CA ILE A 73 12.06 -2.80 -7.29
C ILE A 73 12.61 -3.81 -8.31
N THR A 74 13.76 -4.40 -8.00
CA THR A 74 14.35 -5.54 -8.73
C THR A 74 14.35 -6.79 -7.86
N ALA A 75 14.60 -7.96 -8.44
CA ALA A 75 14.73 -9.22 -7.70
C ALA A 75 15.92 -9.26 -6.71
N ASP A 76 16.87 -8.33 -6.86
CA ASP A 76 17.97 -8.19 -5.89
C ASP A 76 17.54 -7.41 -4.64
N VAL A 77 16.41 -6.72 -4.70
CA VAL A 77 15.89 -5.80 -3.67
C VAL A 77 14.69 -6.40 -2.92
N MET A 78 13.91 -7.26 -3.57
CA MET A 78 12.69 -7.90 -3.05
C MET A 78 12.74 -9.41 -3.26
#